data_AF-A0A657B1T9-F1
#
_entry.id   AF-A0A657B1T9-F1
#
_cell.length_a   1.000
_cell.length_b   1.000
_cell.length_c   1.000
_cell.angle_alpha   90.00
_cell.angle_beta   90.00
_cell.angle_gamma   90.00
#
_symmetry.space_group_name_H-M   'P 1'
#
loop_
_entity.id
_entity.type
_entity.pdbx_description
1 polymer ?
#
loop_
_entity_poly.entity_id
_entity_poly.type
_entity_poly.pdbx_seq_one_letter_code
_entity_poly.pdbx_strand_id
1 'polypeptide(L)'
;MYSILIVPESEMDIEDLWFYLHLIFENIAKFQFLYKDLVTIMAKYPQFEKRFQKILNTKRKASISVLENARKNERLHASTDEIEALTEQIILTTTFWLSYSSVREGQVADDALARGVYQVMSVVAPFLEPERRAMINGLKDAYL
;
A
#
# COMPACT_ATOMS: atom_id res chain seq x y z
N MET A 1 4.66 -19.45 -5.21
CA MET A 1 4.56 -18.01 -5.54
C MET A 1 3.24 -17.34 -5.10
N TYR A 2 2.27 -18.06 -4.51
CA TYR A 2 1.02 -17.48 -3.98
C TYR A 2 1.07 -17.03 -2.51
N SER A 3 2.14 -17.34 -1.78
CA SER A 3 2.15 -17.26 -0.31
C SER A 3 2.34 -15.85 0.30
N ILE A 4 2.74 -14.85 -0.49
CA ILE A 4 3.15 -13.52 0.03
C ILE A 4 2.07 -12.45 -0.22
N LEU A 5 1.06 -12.78 -1.04
CA LEU A 5 -0.16 -11.96 -1.18
C LEU A 5 -1.30 -12.44 -0.28
N ILE A 6 -1.06 -13.51 0.49
CA ILE A 6 -1.96 -13.95 1.56
C ILE A 6 -1.61 -13.09 2.75
N VAL A 7 -2.47 -12.12 3.03
CA VAL A 7 -2.50 -11.46 4.33
C VAL A 7 -2.76 -12.56 5.36
N PRO A 8 -1.92 -12.67 6.39
CA PRO A 8 -2.04 -13.73 7.39
C PRO A 8 -3.46 -13.75 7.94
N GLU A 9 -4.01 -14.94 8.15
CA GLU A 9 -5.31 -15.13 8.82
C GLU A 9 -5.27 -14.71 10.29
N SER A 10 -4.08 -14.44 10.85
CA SER A 10 -3.92 -13.80 12.14
C SER A 10 -4.29 -12.31 12.05
N GLU A 11 -4.97 -11.79 13.08
CA GLU A 11 -5.27 -10.37 13.22
C GLU A 11 -3.98 -9.54 13.06
N MET A 12 -3.74 -9.03 11.86
CA MET A 12 -2.60 -8.18 11.56
C MET A 12 -2.83 -6.85 12.24
N ASP A 13 -1.88 -6.46 13.08
CA ASP A 13 -1.93 -5.17 13.72
C ASP A 13 -1.61 -4.04 12.72
N ILE A 14 -2.00 -2.83 13.06
CA ILE A 14 -1.67 -1.67 12.24
C ILE A 14 -0.15 -1.44 12.20
N GLU A 15 0.60 -1.87 13.21
CA GLU A 15 2.06 -1.87 13.24
C GLU A 15 2.66 -2.86 12.23
N ASP A 16 2.06 -4.05 12.09
CA ASP A 16 2.47 -5.06 11.11
C ASP A 16 2.24 -4.57 9.69
N LEU A 17 1.19 -3.76 9.46
CA LEU A 17 0.91 -3.14 8.16
C LEU A 17 2.12 -2.39 7.61
N TRP A 18 2.90 -1.72 8.46
CA TRP A 18 4.07 -0.95 8.05
C TRP A 18 5.16 -1.86 7.50
N PHE A 19 5.45 -2.97 8.18
CA PHE A 19 6.38 -3.98 7.70
C PHE A 19 5.88 -4.62 6.39
N TYR A 20 4.59 -4.93 6.30
CA TYR A 20 4.00 -5.47 5.08
C TYR A 20 4.06 -4.48 3.91
N LEU A 21 3.89 -3.18 4.15
CA LEU A 21 4.05 -2.17 3.10
C LEU A 21 5.47 -2.17 2.54
N HIS A 22 6.50 -2.31 3.39
CA HIS A 22 7.89 -2.47 2.90
C HIS A 22 8.01 -3.65 1.95
N LEU A 23 7.51 -4.82 2.36
CA LEU A 23 7.54 -6.03 1.53
C LEU A 23 6.76 -5.86 0.22
N ILE A 24 5.65 -5.13 0.25
CA ILE A 24 4.87 -4.80 -0.95
C ILE A 24 5.71 -3.92 -1.89
N PHE A 25 6.34 -2.86 -1.38
CA PHE A 25 7.19 -1.98 -2.18
C PHE A 25 8.45 -2.70 -2.70
N GLU A 26 9.08 -3.57 -1.93
CA GLU A 26 10.17 -4.42 -2.41
C GLU A 26 9.72 -5.34 -3.56
N ASN A 27 8.52 -5.93 -3.46
CA ASN A 27 7.97 -6.73 -4.56
C ASN A 27 7.64 -5.88 -5.79
N ILE A 28 7.10 -4.67 -5.59
CA ILE A 28 6.85 -3.72 -6.68
C ILE A 28 8.17 -3.38 -7.39
N ALA A 29 9.27 -3.18 -6.65
CA ALA A 29 10.59 -2.95 -7.21
C ALA A 29 11.09 -4.12 -8.06
N LYS A 30 10.95 -5.36 -7.56
CA LYS A 30 11.33 -6.59 -8.30
C LYS A 30 10.59 -6.71 -9.63
N PHE A 31 9.34 -6.26 -9.68
CA PHE A 31 8.51 -6.28 -10.88
C PHE A 31 8.31 -4.88 -11.49
N GLN A 32 9.23 -3.94 -11.30
CA GLN A 32 9.04 -2.54 -11.71
C GLN A 32 8.71 -2.37 -13.19
N PHE A 33 9.21 -3.26 -14.06
CA PHE A 33 8.92 -3.27 -15.49
C PHE A 33 7.41 -3.42 -15.77
N LEU A 34 6.72 -4.23 -14.96
CA LEU A 34 5.29 -4.45 -15.08
C LEU A 34 4.52 -3.21 -14.63
N TYR A 35 4.95 -2.59 -13.52
CA TYR A 35 4.25 -1.45 -12.94
C TYR A 35 4.40 -0.18 -13.79
N LYS A 36 5.54 0.01 -14.48
CA LYS A 36 5.76 1.16 -15.38
C LYS A 36 4.75 1.24 -16.53
N ASP A 37 4.44 0.11 -17.18
CA ASP A 37 3.56 0.03 -18.35
C ASP A 37 2.26 -0.76 -18.08
N LEU A 38 1.83 -0.82 -16.82
CA LEU A 38 0.77 -1.71 -16.35
C LEU A 38 -0.51 -1.64 -17.18
N VAL A 39 -0.99 -0.41 -17.47
CA VAL A 39 -2.21 -0.19 -18.26
C VAL A 39 -2.08 -0.74 -19.67
N THR A 40 -0.94 -0.50 -20.32
CA THR A 40 -0.66 -0.99 -21.67
C THR A 40 -0.53 -2.51 -21.71
N ILE A 41 0.11 -3.11 -20.70
CA ILE A 41 0.24 -4.57 -20.58
C ILE A 41 -1.13 -5.21 -20.38
N MET A 42 -1.98 -4.65 -19.51
CA MET A 42 -3.34 -5.15 -19.29
C MET A 42 -4.18 -5.08 -20.56
N ALA A 43 -4.12 -3.97 -21.30
CA ALA A 43 -4.85 -3.82 -22.57
C ALA A 43 -4.40 -4.81 -23.65
N LYS A 44 -3.11 -5.18 -23.69
CA LYS A 44 -2.57 -6.13 -24.67
C LYS A 44 -2.80 -7.60 -24.29
N TYR A 45 -2.96 -7.91 -22.99
CA TYR A 45 -3.03 -9.29 -22.50
C TYR A 45 -4.22 -9.48 -21.54
N PRO A 46 -5.46 -9.75 -22.04
CA PRO A 46 -6.67 -9.83 -21.23
C PRO A 46 -6.66 -10.90 -20.12
N GLN A 47 -5.91 -11.99 -20.32
CA GLN A 47 -5.70 -13.02 -19.30
C GLN A 47 -4.86 -12.52 -18.11
N PHE A 48 -3.94 -11.58 -18.38
CA PHE A 48 -3.17 -10.90 -17.34
C PHE A 48 -4.05 -9.90 -16.59
N GLU A 49 -4.90 -9.16 -17.31
CA GLU A 49 -5.85 -8.21 -16.73
C GLU A 49 -6.70 -8.86 -15.62
N LYS A 50 -7.35 -9.99 -15.90
CA LYS A 50 -8.18 -10.71 -14.92
C LYS A 50 -7.41 -11.15 -13.68
N ARG A 51 -6.17 -11.61 -13.86
CA ARG A 51 -5.29 -12.01 -12.74
C ARG A 51 -4.90 -10.80 -11.90
N PHE A 52 -4.56 -9.69 -12.53
CA PHE A 52 -4.19 -8.47 -11.83
C PHE A 52 -5.37 -7.86 -11.08
N GLN A 53 -6.57 -7.84 -11.67
CA GLN A 53 -7.81 -7.46 -10.97
C GLN A 53 -8.06 -8.32 -9.72
N LYS A 54 -7.81 -9.63 -9.78
CA LYS A 54 -7.91 -10.50 -8.60
C LYS A 54 -6.88 -10.12 -7.52
N ILE A 55 -5.66 -9.75 -7.92
CA ILE A 55 -4.63 -9.26 -6.98
C ILE A 55 -5.10 -7.96 -6.32
N LEU A 56 -5.59 -6.98 -7.09
CA LEU A 56 -6.11 -5.72 -6.57
C LEU A 56 -7.25 -5.95 -5.58
N ASN A 57 -8.22 -6.80 -5.93
CA ASN A 57 -9.34 -7.13 -5.05
C ASN A 57 -8.88 -7.80 -3.75
N THR A 58 -7.83 -8.63 -3.82
CA THR A 58 -7.25 -9.28 -2.63
C THR A 58 -6.58 -8.24 -1.73
N LYS A 59 -5.76 -7.36 -2.31
CA LYS A 59 -5.12 -6.24 -1.58
C LYS A 59 -6.16 -5.31 -0.95
N ARG A 60 -7.26 -5.02 -1.66
CA ARG A 60 -8.35 -4.18 -1.16
C ARG A 60 -9.02 -4.80 0.06
N LYS A 61 -9.43 -6.07 -0.03
CA LYS A 61 -10.03 -6.80 1.10
C LYS A 61 -9.12 -6.84 2.32
N ALA A 62 -7.83 -7.10 2.10
CA ALA A 62 -6.84 -7.08 3.15
C ALA A 62 -6.70 -5.72 3.83
N SER A 63 -6.59 -4.65 3.03
CA SER A 63 -6.46 -3.29 3.56
C SER A 63 -7.67 -2.89 4.40
N ILE A 64 -8.88 -3.20 3.92
CA ILE A 64 -10.13 -2.99 4.69
C ILE A 64 -10.07 -3.79 5.99
N SER A 65 -9.69 -5.07 5.94
CA SER A 65 -9.62 -5.93 7.12
C SER A 65 -8.68 -5.37 8.19
N VAL A 66 -7.52 -4.85 7.79
CA VAL A 66 -6.53 -4.27 8.72
C VAL A 66 -7.07 -2.96 9.32
N LEU A 67 -7.60 -2.07 8.49
CA LEU A 67 -8.13 -0.78 8.95
C LEU A 67 -9.34 -0.97 9.89
N GLU A 68 -10.22 -1.92 9.58
CA GLU A 68 -11.37 -2.27 10.40
C GLU A 68 -10.97 -2.93 11.73
N ASN A 69 -9.96 -3.81 11.71
CA ASN A 69 -9.40 -4.38 12.94
C ASN A 69 -8.81 -3.29 13.84
N ALA A 70 -8.01 -2.38 13.27
CA ALA A 70 -7.45 -1.25 13.99
C ALA A 70 -8.55 -0.33 14.57
N ARG A 71 -9.63 -0.10 13.82
CA ARG A 71 -10.79 0.65 14.32
C ARG A 71 -11.48 -0.06 15.49
N LYS A 72 -11.69 -1.37 15.38
CA LYS A 72 -12.29 -2.19 16.46
C LYS A 72 -11.48 -2.17 17.75
N ASN A 73 -10.16 -2.07 17.64
CA ASN A 73 -9.23 -2.01 18.75
C ASN A 73 -8.94 -0.56 19.23
N GLU A 74 -9.73 0.42 18.78
CA GLU A 74 -9.59 1.84 19.13
C GLU A 74 -8.23 2.47 18.77
N ARG A 75 -7.48 1.84 17.85
CA ARG A 75 -6.18 2.32 17.35
C ARG A 75 -6.32 3.24 16.15
N LEU A 76 -7.47 3.20 15.49
CA LEU A 76 -7.81 4.01 14.33
C LEU A 76 -9.21 4.62 14.51
N HIS A 77 -9.32 5.93 14.34
CA HIS A 77 -10.54 6.71 14.44
C HIS A 77 -10.93 7.21 13.04
N ALA A 78 -11.68 6.40 12.31
CA ALA A 78 -12.22 6.73 11.01
C ALA A 78 -13.65 6.18 10.87
N SER A 79 -14.50 6.93 10.18
CA SER A 79 -15.78 6.46 9.68
C SER A 79 -15.60 5.36 8.63
N THR A 80 -16.67 4.64 8.32
CA THR A 80 -16.65 3.60 7.28
C THR A 80 -16.27 4.19 5.91
N ASP A 81 -16.81 5.36 5.57
CA ASP A 81 -16.51 6.05 4.31
C ASP A 81 -15.03 6.46 4.23
N GLU A 82 -14.45 6.90 5.36
CA GLU A 82 -13.02 7.22 5.45
C GLU A 82 -12.15 5.96 5.32
N ILE A 83 -12.55 4.81 5.87
CA ILE A 83 -11.85 3.53 5.68
C ILE A 83 -11.86 3.12 4.21
N GLU A 84 -12.98 3.28 3.51
CA GLU A 84 -13.06 2.99 2.09
C GLU A 84 -12.15 3.92 1.27
N ALA A 85 -12.16 5.22 1.56
CA ALA A 85 -11.30 6.20 0.91
C ALA A 85 -9.81 5.93 1.16
N LEU A 86 -9.43 5.63 2.42
CA LEU A 86 -8.08 5.24 2.80
C LEU A 86 -7.63 4.00 2.04
N THR A 87 -8.50 3.00 1.95
CA THR A 87 -8.23 1.79 1.19
C THR A 87 -7.90 2.10 -0.27
N GLU A 88 -8.72 2.89 -0.95
CA GLU A 88 -8.47 3.24 -2.35
C GLU A 88 -7.16 4.01 -2.52
N GLN A 89 -6.83 4.91 -1.59
CA GLN A 89 -5.58 5.65 -1.62
C GLN A 89 -4.36 4.74 -1.43
N ILE A 90 -4.45 3.75 -0.54
CA ILE A 90 -3.40 2.72 -0.34
C ILE A 90 -3.22 1.91 -1.62
N ILE A 91 -4.31 1.44 -2.23
CA ILE A 91 -4.26 0.63 -3.46
C ILE A 91 -3.70 1.44 -4.63
N LEU A 92 -4.14 2.69 -4.80
CA LEU A 92 -3.64 3.58 -5.85
C LEU A 92 -2.14 3.85 -5.67
N THR A 93 -1.72 4.20 -4.46
CA THR A 93 -0.31 4.49 -4.16
C THR A 93 0.55 3.25 -4.41
N THR A 94 0.19 2.10 -3.83
CA THR A 94 0.95 0.85 -4.04
C THR A 94 0.90 0.33 -5.48
N THR A 95 -0.05 0.77 -6.31
CA THR A 95 -0.15 0.32 -7.71
C THR A 95 0.56 1.25 -8.69
N PHE A 96 0.52 2.57 -8.46
CA PHE A 96 0.97 3.54 -9.45
C PHE A 96 2.12 4.44 -8.97
N TRP A 97 2.62 4.25 -7.75
CA TRP A 97 3.69 5.08 -7.21
C TRP A 97 4.94 5.10 -8.09
N LEU A 98 5.40 3.96 -8.61
CA LEU A 98 6.58 3.93 -9.48
C LEU A 98 6.35 4.65 -10.80
N SER A 99 5.16 4.52 -11.40
CA SER A 99 4.81 5.22 -12.64
C SER A 99 4.78 6.73 -12.39
N TYR A 100 4.16 7.17 -11.28
CA TYR A 100 4.16 8.57 -10.87
C TYR A 100 5.58 9.12 -10.63
N SER A 101 6.41 8.40 -9.85
CA SER A 101 7.79 8.78 -9.56
C SER A 101 8.62 8.89 -10.83
N SER A 102 8.48 7.92 -11.75
CA SER A 102 9.21 7.91 -13.02
C SER A 102 8.83 9.06 -13.93
N VAL A 103 7.55 9.46 -13.97
CA VAL A 103 7.09 10.63 -14.75
C VAL A 103 7.59 11.92 -14.12
N ARG A 104 7.57 12.00 -12.78
CA ARG A 104 8.01 13.20 -12.04
C ARG A 104 9.51 13.45 -12.17
N GLU A 105 10.33 12.41 -12.12
CA GLU A 105 11.79 12.50 -12.02
C GLU A 105 12.53 12.08 -13.31
N GLY A 106 11.80 11.66 -14.35
CA GLY A 106 12.36 11.16 -15.61
C GLY A 106 12.96 9.75 -15.52
N GLN A 107 13.29 9.29 -14.31
CA GLN A 107 13.68 7.93 -13.98
C GLN A 107 13.20 7.60 -12.57
N VAL A 108 13.19 6.31 -12.22
CA VAL A 108 12.90 5.89 -10.84
C VAL A 108 14.18 6.09 -10.02
N ALA A 109 14.19 7.05 -9.11
CA ALA A 109 15.30 7.24 -8.18
C ALA A 109 15.39 6.07 -7.18
N ASP A 110 16.59 5.86 -6.62
CA ASP A 110 16.87 4.75 -5.70
C ASP A 110 15.99 4.77 -4.44
N ASP A 111 15.62 5.98 -3.99
CA ASP A 111 14.75 6.24 -2.83
C ASP A 111 13.24 6.17 -3.14
N ALA A 112 12.85 5.95 -4.40
CA ALA A 112 11.45 6.02 -4.80
C ALA A 112 10.59 5.08 -3.95
N LEU A 113 11.03 3.86 -3.67
CA LEU A 113 10.27 2.90 -2.86
C LEU A 113 10.02 3.39 -1.44
N ALA A 114 11.07 3.93 -0.79
CA ALA A 114 10.99 4.49 0.56
C ALA A 114 9.96 5.62 0.61
N ARG A 115 10.00 6.53 -0.36
CA ARG A 115 9.01 7.61 -0.47
C ARG A 115 7.60 7.10 -0.71
N GLY A 116 7.43 5.99 -1.42
CA GLY A 116 6.12 5.35 -1.62
C GLY A 116 5.52 4.85 -0.30
N VAL A 117 6.34 4.22 0.55
CA VAL A 117 5.91 3.82 1.90
C VAL A 117 5.56 5.04 2.74
N TYR A 118 6.41 6.08 2.71
CA TYR A 118 6.16 7.35 3.39
C TYR A 118 4.79 7.95 3.01
N GLN A 119 4.42 7.92 1.73
CA GLN A 119 3.12 8.45 1.29
C GLN A 119 1.95 7.66 1.87
N VAL A 120 2.02 6.33 1.85
CA VAL A 120 0.97 5.49 2.44
C VAL A 120 0.83 5.77 3.94
N MET A 121 1.95 5.82 4.67
CA MET A 121 1.96 6.16 6.10
C MET A 121 1.39 7.56 6.36
N SER A 122 1.66 8.51 5.47
CA SER A 122 1.21 9.90 5.62
C SER A 122 -0.28 10.06 5.47
N VAL A 123 -0.90 9.26 4.61
CA VAL A 123 -2.35 9.21 4.43
C VAL A 123 -3.07 8.59 5.62
N VAL A 124 -2.52 7.51 6.19
CA VAL A 124 -3.18 6.79 7.30
C VAL A 124 -2.96 7.46 8.67
N ALA A 125 -1.78 8.05 8.91
CA ALA A 125 -1.40 8.58 10.23
C ALA A 125 -2.38 9.56 10.90
N PRO A 126 -3.09 10.46 10.19
CA PRO A 126 -4.04 11.37 10.82
C PRO A 126 -5.20 10.66 11.52
N PHE A 127 -5.52 9.44 11.12
CA PHE A 127 -6.62 8.63 11.67
C PHE A 127 -6.17 7.76 12.84
N LEU A 128 -4.88 7.66 13.10
CA LEU A 128 -4.38 6.88 14.22
C LEU A 128 -4.57 7.63 15.53
N GLU A 129 -4.70 6.86 16.60
CA GLU A 129 -4.62 7.42 17.93
C GLU A 129 -3.23 8.07 18.17
N PRO A 130 -3.12 9.01 19.12
CA PRO A 130 -1.92 9.82 19.35
C PRO A 130 -0.57 9.08 19.47
N GLU A 131 -0.48 7.98 20.20
CA GLU A 131 0.74 7.21 20.46
C GLU A 131 1.30 6.59 19.17
N ARG A 132 0.46 5.89 18.40
CA ARG A 132 0.82 5.30 17.11
C ARG A 132 1.06 6.35 16.05
N ARG A 133 0.30 7.45 16.08
CA ARG A 133 0.58 8.58 15.20
C ARG A 133 1.98 9.13 15.46
N ALA A 134 2.39 9.27 16.73
CA ALA A 134 3.74 9.70 17.08
C ALA A 134 4.80 8.69 16.62
N MET A 135 4.57 7.40 16.88
CA MET A 135 5.44 6.31 16.41
C MET A 135 5.65 6.35 14.90
N ILE A 136 4.56 6.45 14.12
CA ILE A 136 4.64 6.51 12.66
C ILE A 136 5.34 7.77 12.19
N ASN A 137 5.10 8.91 12.82
CA ASN A 137 5.80 10.13 12.41
C ASN A 137 7.31 10.00 12.64
N GLY A 138 7.75 9.33 13.72
CA GLY A 138 9.16 8.99 13.89
C GLY A 138 9.69 7.99 12.86
N LEU A 139 8.88 7.00 12.45
CA LEU A 139 9.27 6.05 11.39
C LEU A 139 9.35 6.71 10.01
N LYS A 140 8.46 7.66 9.71
CA LYS A 140 8.44 8.41 8.46
C LYS A 140 9.75 9.15 8.20
N ASP A 141 10.35 9.69 9.25
CA ASP A 141 11.63 10.41 9.15
C ASP A 141 12.77 9.51 8.67
N ALA A 142 12.66 8.19 8.83
CA ALA A 142 13.65 7.23 8.30
C ALA A 142 13.50 6.98 6.77
N TYR A 143 12.43 7.48 6.14
CA TYR A 143 12.17 7.33 4.69
C TYR A 143 12.41 8.63 3.89
N LEU A 144 12.85 9.70 4.57
CA LEU A 144 13.27 10.98 3.98
C LEU A 144 14.80 11.08 3.94
#